data_AF-A0A2N2YGF1-F1
#
_entry.id   AF-A0A2N2YGF1-F1
#
_cell.length_a   1.000
_cell.length_b   1.000
_cell.length_c   1.000
_cell.angle_alpha   90.00
_cell.angle_beta   90.00
_cell.angle_gamma   90.00
#
_symmetry.space_group_name_H-M   'P 1'
#
loop_
_entity.id
_entity.type
_entity.pdbx_description
1 polymer ?
#
loop_
_entity_poly.entity_id
_entity_poly.type
_entity_poly.pdbx_seq_one_letter_code
_entity_poly.pdbx_strand_id
1 'polypeptide(L)'
;GDLRISAREQVSFLKKLYRRELPFDQRNYDLLRHVMLADSNQAYKLFAKTGWAVRADIQTGWYVGYVETSDDVWIFACNLEIRSDEEAGFRKELVYRYLRDLKIIPEVL
;
A
#
# COMPACT_ATOMS: atom_id res chain seq x y z
N GLY A 1 12.28 -11.54 14.64
CA GLY A 1 12.90 -10.21 14.69
C GLY A 1 11.89 -9.24 15.27
N ASP A 2 12.37 -8.25 16.01
CA ASP A 2 11.51 -7.42 16.88
C ASP A 2 11.13 -6.08 16.28
N LEU A 3 11.47 -5.85 15.00
CA LEU A 3 11.03 -4.67 14.27
C LEU A 3 9.49 -4.61 14.24
N ARG A 4 8.93 -3.49 14.68
CA ARG A 4 7.50 -3.18 14.67
C ARG A 4 7.30 -1.80 14.06
N ILE A 5 6.17 -1.59 13.41
CA ILE A 5 5.79 -0.32 12.80
C ILE A 5 4.26 -0.21 12.79
N SER A 6 3.75 0.96 13.15
CA SER A 6 2.33 1.29 13.09
C SER A 6 1.88 1.70 11.69
N ALA A 7 0.57 1.70 11.43
CA ALA A 7 0.03 2.17 10.15
C ALA A 7 0.35 3.66 9.89
N ARG A 8 0.40 4.48 10.95
CA ARG A 8 0.76 5.90 10.85
C ARG A 8 2.24 6.08 10.48
N GLU A 9 3.12 5.26 11.04
CA GLU A 9 4.54 5.26 10.68
C GLU A 9 4.76 4.75 9.26
N GLN A 10 4.01 3.73 8.81
CA GLN A 10 4.01 3.29 7.41
C GLN A 10 3.63 4.44 6.46
N VAL A 11 2.54 5.16 6.76
CA VAL A 11 2.15 6.36 5.97
C VAL A 11 3.25 7.42 5.99
N SER A 12 3.86 7.69 7.15
CA SER A 12 4.94 8.66 7.25
C SER A 12 6.18 8.25 6.43
N PHE A 13 6.52 6.97 6.44
CA PHE A 13 7.62 6.43 5.64
C PHE A 13 7.31 6.53 4.14
N LEU A 14 6.11 6.11 3.72
CA LEU A 14 5.68 6.15 2.32
C LEU A 14 5.62 7.58 1.77
N LYS A 15 5.24 8.58 2.60
CA LYS A 15 5.32 10.00 2.21
C LYS A 15 6.74 10.43 1.88
N LYS A 16 7.71 10.11 2.74
CA LYS A 16 9.14 10.41 2.51
C LYS A 16 9.67 9.65 1.29
N LEU A 17 9.26 8.38 1.14
CA LEU A 17 9.64 7.54 0.01
C LEU A 17 9.13 8.14 -1.31
N TYR A 18 7.85 8.49 -1.38
CA TYR A 18 7.23 9.08 -2.57
C TYR A 18 7.91 10.39 -2.96
N ARG A 19 8.18 11.26 -1.98
CA ARG A 19 8.85 12.55 -2.17
C ARG A 19 10.36 12.47 -2.38
N ARG A 20 10.94 11.26 -2.36
CA ARG A 20 12.37 11.00 -2.50
C ARG A 20 13.24 11.71 -1.44
N GLU A 21 12.73 11.78 -0.21
CA GLU A 21 13.39 12.47 0.92
C GLU A 21 14.34 11.55 1.72
N LEU A 22 14.47 10.27 1.35
CA LEU A 22 15.39 9.34 2.00
C LEU A 22 16.74 9.33 1.25
N PRO A 23 17.86 9.02 1.92
CA PRO A 23 19.20 9.14 1.34
C PRO A 23 19.54 7.94 0.43
N PHE A 24 18.74 7.71 -0.62
CA PHE A 24 18.97 6.70 -1.65
C PHE A 24 19.16 7.32 -3.03
N ASP A 25 19.95 6.66 -3.87
CA ASP A 25 20.13 7.09 -5.25
C ASP A 25 18.83 7.11 -6.05
N GLN A 26 18.74 8.06 -6.98
CA GLN A 26 17.61 8.23 -7.90
C GLN A 26 17.24 6.91 -8.61
N ARG A 27 18.24 6.16 -9.08
CA ARG A 27 18.04 4.86 -9.73
C ARG A 27 17.32 3.84 -8.84
N ASN A 28 17.55 3.85 -7.53
CA ASN A 28 16.91 2.94 -6.60
C ASN A 28 15.44 3.29 -6.40
N TYR A 29 15.10 4.58 -6.37
CA TYR A 29 13.70 5.03 -6.37
C TYR A 29 12.94 4.58 -7.61
N ASP A 30 13.55 4.71 -8.78
CA ASP A 30 12.92 4.32 -10.04
C ASP A 30 12.71 2.80 -10.12
N LEU A 31 13.71 2.02 -9.69
CA LEU A 31 13.60 0.56 -9.60
C LEU A 31 12.51 0.13 -8.61
N LEU A 32 12.49 0.74 -7.41
CA LEU A 32 11.48 0.42 -6.41
C LEU A 32 10.08 0.75 -6.91
N ARG A 33 9.89 1.92 -7.54
CA ARG A 33 8.59 2.31 -8.11
C ARG A 33 8.14 1.34 -9.20
N HIS A 34 9.06 0.85 -10.03
CA HIS A 34 8.75 -0.17 -11.03
C HIS A 34 8.27 -1.48 -10.37
N VAL A 35 8.97 -1.96 -9.35
CA VAL A 35 8.63 -3.21 -8.64
C VAL A 35 7.34 -3.09 -7.82
N MET A 36 7.03 -1.90 -7.32
CA MET A 36 5.82 -1.66 -6.53
C MET A 36 4.55 -1.52 -7.38
N LEU A 37 4.65 -1.32 -8.71
CA LEU A 37 3.48 -1.15 -9.57
C LEU A 37 2.59 -2.41 -9.50
N ALA A 38 1.44 -2.28 -8.87
CA ALA A 38 0.53 -3.39 -8.59
C ALA A 38 -0.70 -3.37 -9.50
N ASP A 39 -1.12 -2.19 -9.95
CA ASP A 39 -2.26 -1.99 -10.84
C ASP A 39 -2.13 -0.64 -11.56
N SER A 40 -2.64 -0.55 -12.78
CA SER A 40 -2.66 0.70 -13.54
C SER A 40 -3.68 0.66 -14.67
N ASN A 41 -4.31 1.79 -14.90
CA ASN A 41 -5.12 2.05 -16.08
C ASN A 41 -4.98 3.52 -16.49
N GLN A 42 -5.91 4.03 -17.31
CA GLN A 42 -5.87 5.43 -17.76
C GLN A 42 -6.17 6.43 -16.64
N ALA A 43 -6.91 6.04 -15.60
CA ALA A 43 -7.33 6.92 -14.50
C ALA A 43 -6.32 6.96 -13.34
N TYR A 44 -5.65 5.84 -13.04
CA TYR A 44 -4.72 5.78 -11.90
C TYR A 44 -3.58 4.78 -12.09
N LYS A 45 -2.56 4.93 -11.24
CA LYS A 45 -1.51 3.93 -10.99
C LYS A 45 -1.43 3.65 -9.49
N LEU A 46 -1.49 2.38 -9.11
CA LEU A 46 -1.39 1.93 -7.72
C LEU A 46 -0.06 1.22 -7.51
N PHE A 47 0.69 1.70 -6.52
CA PHE A 47 1.99 1.17 -6.14
C PHE A 47 1.91 0.63 -4.71
N ALA A 48 2.09 -0.68 -4.52
CA ALA A 48 1.82 -1.28 -3.22
C ALA A 48 2.59 -2.58 -2.95
N LYS A 49 2.65 -2.94 -1.67
CA LYS A 49 3.19 -4.22 -1.22
C LYS A 49 2.28 -4.88 -0.20
N THR A 50 2.20 -6.21 -0.29
CA THR A 50 1.59 -7.09 0.69
C THR A 50 2.62 -7.55 1.73
N GLY A 51 2.17 -7.75 2.97
CA GLY A 51 2.95 -8.39 4.03
C GLY A 51 2.07 -9.26 4.91
N TRP A 52 2.60 -10.32 5.51
CA TRP A 52 1.85 -11.15 6.45
C TRP A 52 2.78 -11.71 7.52
N ALA A 53 2.55 -11.32 8.77
CA ALA A 53 3.30 -11.79 9.93
C ALA A 53 2.80 -13.16 10.42
N VAL A 54 2.99 -14.22 9.63
CA VAL A 54 2.50 -15.58 9.91
C VAL A 54 3.06 -16.24 11.18
N ARG A 55 4.19 -15.73 11.70
CA ARG A 55 4.86 -16.26 12.91
C ARG A 55 4.51 -15.50 14.19
N ALA A 56 3.67 -14.46 14.11
CA ALA A 56 3.24 -13.70 15.26
C ALA A 56 1.99 -14.33 15.89
N ASP A 57 1.83 -14.22 17.20
CA ASP A 57 0.64 -14.70 17.92
C ASP A 57 -0.65 -14.11 17.33
N ILE A 58 -0.60 -12.84 16.96
CA ILE A 58 -1.61 -12.16 16.17
C ILE A 58 -1.07 -12.03 14.75
N GLN A 59 -1.65 -12.80 13.83
CA GLN A 59 -1.23 -12.81 12.43
C GLN A 59 -1.71 -11.55 11.70
N THR A 60 -0.92 -10.48 11.77
CA THR A 60 -1.25 -9.23 11.07
C THR A 60 -0.87 -9.30 9.59
N GLY A 61 -1.86 -9.11 8.71
CA GLY A 61 -1.67 -8.87 7.30
C GLY A 61 -1.63 -7.38 6.97
N TRP A 62 -0.81 -7.01 5.99
CA TRP A 62 -0.60 -5.64 5.52
C TRP A 62 -0.87 -5.49 4.03
N TYR A 63 -1.47 -4.37 3.65
CA TYR A 63 -1.42 -3.84 2.29
C TYR A 63 -1.15 -2.34 2.39
N VAL A 64 0.03 -1.93 1.93
CA VAL A 64 0.52 -0.56 2.08
C VAL A 64 0.99 -0.04 0.74
N GLY A 65 0.82 1.26 0.49
CA GLY A 65 1.17 1.83 -0.80
C GLY A 65 0.64 3.23 -1.02
N TYR A 66 0.59 3.61 -2.29
CA TYR A 66 0.01 4.87 -2.73
C TYR A 66 -0.63 4.76 -4.11
N VAL A 67 -1.57 5.65 -4.38
CA VAL A 67 -2.26 5.79 -5.67
C VAL A 67 -1.91 7.15 -6.25
N GLU A 68 -1.42 7.16 -7.48
CA GLU A 68 -1.26 8.38 -8.29
C GLU A 68 -2.47 8.51 -9.22
N THR A 69 -3.17 9.65 -9.16
CA THR A 69 -4.20 10.04 -10.14
C THR A 69 -3.69 11.23 -10.97
N SER A 70 -4.53 11.80 -11.86
CA SER A 70 -4.20 13.06 -12.55
C SER A 70 -4.09 14.25 -11.59
N ASP A 71 -4.80 14.19 -10.47
CA ASP A 71 -5.06 15.35 -9.62
C ASP A 71 -4.24 15.32 -8.32
N ASP A 72 -4.01 14.12 -7.75
CA ASP A 72 -3.38 13.99 -6.44
C ASP A 72 -2.73 12.61 -6.22
N VAL A 73 -2.09 12.46 -5.07
CA VAL A 73 -1.41 11.25 -4.61
C VAL A 73 -1.95 10.84 -3.25
N TRP A 74 -2.52 9.64 -3.19
CA TRP A 74 -3.19 9.11 -2.00
C TRP A 74 -2.35 8.02 -1.36
N ILE A 75 -1.78 8.29 -0.18
CA ILE A 75 -1.00 7.32 0.59
C ILE A 75 -1.93 6.51 1.50
N PHE A 76 -1.76 5.19 1.56
CA PHE A 76 -2.53 4.31 2.42
C PHE A 76 -1.66 3.28 3.16
N ALA A 77 -2.14 2.87 4.32
CA ALA A 77 -1.64 1.70 5.04
C ALA A 77 -2.82 0.97 5.68
N CYS A 78 -3.15 -0.20 5.14
CA CYS A 78 -4.18 -1.08 5.68
C CYS A 78 -3.51 -2.27 6.38
N ASN A 79 -3.97 -2.58 7.59
CA ASN A 79 -3.68 -3.83 8.24
C ASN A 79 -4.92 -4.44 8.88
N LEU A 80 -4.89 -5.75 9.04
CA LEU A 80 -5.93 -6.52 9.73
C LEU A 80 -5.33 -7.80 10.29
N GLU A 81 -5.93 -8.28 11.37
CA GLU A 81 -5.68 -9.64 11.85
C GLU A 81 -6.27 -10.62 10.83
N ILE A 82 -5.46 -11.59 10.40
CA ILE A 82 -5.84 -12.67 9.49
C ILE A 82 -6.08 -13.92 10.36
N ARG A 83 -7.31 -14.42 10.36
CA ARG A 83 -7.72 -15.60 11.13
C ARG A 83 -7.77 -16.87 10.29
N SER A 84 -7.81 -16.74 8.96
CA SER A 84 -7.70 -17.84 8.01
C SER A 84 -7.12 -17.38 6.68
N ASP A 85 -6.65 -18.32 5.86
CA ASP A 85 -6.05 -18.01 4.55
C ASP A 85 -7.03 -17.27 3.61
N GLU A 86 -8.33 -17.54 3.75
CA GLU A 86 -9.39 -16.87 2.99
C GLU A 86 -9.49 -15.37 3.30
N GLU A 87 -9.21 -14.96 4.54
CA GLU A 87 -9.25 -13.55 4.94
C GLU A 87 -8.08 -12.74 4.40
N ALA A 88 -7.01 -13.40 3.92
CA ALA A 88 -5.81 -12.72 3.46
C ALA A 88 -6.09 -11.74 2.30
N GLY A 89 -7.12 -12.00 1.49
CA GLY A 89 -7.56 -11.15 0.37
C GLY A 89 -8.23 -9.84 0.80
N PHE A 90 -8.89 -9.82 1.97
CA PHE A 90 -9.73 -8.69 2.41
C PHE A 90 -8.98 -7.36 2.51
N ARG A 91 -7.67 -7.39 2.76
CA ARG A 91 -6.82 -6.18 2.79
C ARG A 91 -6.86 -5.42 1.48
N LYS A 92 -6.77 -6.13 0.36
CA LYS A 92 -6.83 -5.51 -0.96
C LYS A 92 -8.24 -5.05 -1.25
N GLU A 93 -9.23 -5.90 -1.02
CA GLU A 93 -10.65 -5.58 -1.25
C GLU A 93 -11.08 -4.33 -0.50
N LEU A 94 -10.74 -4.21 0.78
CA LEU A 94 -11.02 -3.02 1.59
C LEU A 94 -10.37 -1.77 1.02
N VAL A 95 -9.08 -1.83 0.64
CA VAL A 95 -8.41 -0.67 0.05
C VAL A 95 -9.09 -0.24 -1.25
N TYR A 96 -9.35 -1.16 -2.17
CA TYR A 96 -10.03 -0.83 -3.43
C TYR A 96 -11.45 -0.29 -3.20
N ARG A 97 -12.21 -0.89 -2.27
CA ARG A 97 -13.53 -0.40 -1.88
C ARG A 97 -13.46 1.03 -1.36
N TYR A 98 -12.59 1.33 -0.39
CA TYR A 98 -12.49 2.69 0.16
C TYR A 98 -11.96 3.70 -0.86
N LEU A 99 -11.05 3.31 -1.77
CA LEU A 99 -10.61 4.19 -2.85
C LEU A 99 -11.77 4.55 -3.79
N ARG A 100 -12.71 3.64 -4.04
CA ARG A 100 -13.93 3.90 -4.82
C ARG A 100 -14.96 4.74 -4.06
N ASP A 101 -15.24 4.37 -2.81
CA ASP A 101 -16.17 5.10 -1.93
C ASP A 101 -15.74 6.57 -1.77
N LEU A 102 -14.42 6.83 -1.72
CA LEU A 102 -13.82 8.17 -1.67
C LEU A 102 -13.65 8.84 -3.04
N LYS A 103 -14.06 8.16 -4.12
CA LYS A 103 -13.97 8.62 -5.52
C LYS A 103 -12.55 8.95 -5.97
N ILE A 104 -11.56 8.26 -5.41
CA ILE A 104 -10.15 8.37 -5.79
C ILE A 104 -9.87 7.54 -7.06
N ILE A 105 -10.51 6.37 -7.17
CA ILE A 105 -10.46 5.54 -8.37
C ILE A 105 -11.88 5.27 -8.90
N PRO A 106 -12.04 4.94 -10.20
CA PRO A 106 -13.35 4.64 -10.77
C PRO A 106 -13.98 3.38 -10.17
N GLU A 107 -15.32 3.36 -10.18
CA GLU A 107 -16.10 2.14 -9.93
C GLU A 107 -15.81 1.07 -11.00
N VAL A 108 -15.95 -0.20 -10.62
CA VAL A 108 -15.93 -1.30 -11.59
C VAL A 108 -17.31 -1.37 -12.23
N LEU A 109 -17.37 -1.25 -13.55
CA LEU A 109 -18.59 -1.43 -14.35
C LEU A 109 -19.06 -2.90 -14.32
#